data_AF-G5IYP9-F1
#
_entry.id   AF-G5IYP9-F1
#
_cell.length_a   1.000
_cell.length_b   1.000
_cell.length_c   1.000
_cell.angle_alpha   90.00
_cell.angle_beta   90.00
_cell.angle_gamma   90.00
#
_symmetry.space_group_name_H-M   'P 1'
#
loop_
_entity.id
_entity.type
_entity.pdbx_description
1 polymer ?
#
loop_
_entity_poly.entity_id
_entity_poly.type
_entity_poly.pdbx_seq_one_letter_code
_entity_poly.pdbx_strand_id
1 'polypeptide(L)' 'MTQSNHPSHGLRQRELCEYLGMNYREVAQTARKLGLSTHAYVQQQTGWLLYKELYYPPEAEKP' A
#
# COMPACT_ATOMS: atom_id res chain seq x y z
N MET A 1 17.69 -17.51 -1.91
CA MET A 1 17.39 -16.37 -2.80
C MET A 1 15.88 -16.18 -2.79
N THR A 2 15.35 -15.37 -1.88
CA THR A 2 13.92 -15.02 -1.89
C THR A 2 13.70 -13.99 -2.98
N GLN A 3 13.19 -14.43 -4.13
CA GLN A 3 12.70 -13.52 -5.15
C GLN A 3 11.49 -12.79 -4.55
N SER A 4 11.71 -11.54 -4.18
CA SER A 4 10.65 -10.61 -3.82
C SER A 4 9.80 -10.40 -5.07
N ASN A 5 8.70 -11.16 -5.20
CA ASN A 5 7.83 -11.16 -6.36
C ASN A 5 6.96 -9.89 -6.35
N HIS A 6 7.59 -8.73 -6.56
CA HIS A 6 6.91 -7.45 -6.60
C HIS A 6 6.06 -7.39 -7.88
N PRO A 7 4.80 -6.96 -7.79
CA PRO A 7 3.97 -6.81 -8.97
C PRO A 7 4.63 -5.81 -9.93
N SER A 8 4.70 -6.18 -11.21
CA SER A 8 5.26 -5.35 -12.28
C SER A 8 4.43 -4.09 -12.58
N HIS A 9 3.25 -3.96 -11.97
CA HIS A 9 2.33 -2.84 -12.09
C HIS A 9 1.92 -2.36 -10.71
N GLY A 10 1.56 -1.08 -10.60
CA GLY A 10 1.08 -0.52 -9.34
C GLY A 10 -0.22 -1.18 -8.87
N LEU A 11 -0.37 -1.34 -7.56
CA LEU A 11 -1.54 -1.98 -6.94
C LEU A 11 -2.55 -0.95 -6.46
N ARG A 12 -3.85 -1.19 -6.61
CA ARG A 12 -4.85 -0.41 -5.88
C ARG A 12 -4.73 -0.70 -4.39
N GLN A 13 -5.25 0.20 -3.56
CA GLN A 13 -5.13 0.06 -2.11
C GLN A 13 -5.61 -1.29 -1.56
N ARG A 14 -6.74 -1.79 -2.07
CA ARG A 14 -7.31 -3.07 -1.64
C ARG A 14 -6.41 -4.24 -2.04
N GLU A 15 -5.90 -4.23 -3.26
CA GLU A 15 -4.97 -5.24 -3.78
C GLU A 15 -3.67 -5.22 -2.99
N LEU A 16 -3.17 -4.02 -2.66
CA LEU A 16 -2.00 -3.87 -1.78
C LEU A 16 -2.24 -4.47 -0.39
N CYS A 17 -3.42 -4.21 0.19
CA CYS A 17 -3.76 -4.79 1.48
C CYS A 17 -3.82 -6.33 1.39
N GLU A 18 -4.46 -6.87 0.36
CA GLU A 18 -4.54 -8.32 0.13
C GLU A 18 -3.15 -8.93 -0.10
N TYR A 19 -2.29 -8.29 -0.90
CA TYR A 19 -0.91 -8.70 -1.17
C TYR A 19 -0.03 -8.71 0.10
N LEU A 20 -0.21 -7.74 0.99
CA LEU A 20 0.53 -7.65 2.25
C LEU A 20 -0.12 -8.43 3.41
N GLY A 21 -1.25 -9.13 3.17
CA GLY A 21 -1.98 -9.85 4.21
C GLY A 21 -2.66 -8.93 5.24
N MET A 22 -2.93 -7.67 4.87
CA MET A 22 -3.59 -6.68 5.70
C MET A 22 -5.11 -6.69 5.47
N ASN A 23 -5.89 -6.51 6.53
CA ASN A 23 -7.33 -6.34 6.40
C ASN A 23 -7.67 -4.88 6.06
N TYR A 24 -8.12 -4.64 4.82
CA TYR A 24 -8.50 -3.31 4.33
C TYR A 24 -9.48 -2.55 5.26
N ARG A 25 -10.43 -3.25 5.90
CA ARG A 25 -11.40 -2.61 6.81
C ARG A 25 -10.73 -2.12 8.09
N GLU A 26 -9.83 -2.90 8.66
CA GLU A 26 -9.09 -2.52 9.87
C GLU A 26 -8.12 -1.38 9.59
N VAL A 27 -7.49 -1.37 8.41
CA VAL A 27 -6.66 -0.26 7.91
C VAL A 27 -7.47 1.04 7.86
N ALA A 28 -8.67 1.01 7.26
CA ALA A 28 -9.56 2.17 7.18
C ALA A 28 -10.01 2.66 8.56
N GLN A 29 -10.36 1.74 9.47
CA GLN A 29 -10.77 2.10 10.83
C GLN A 29 -9.61 2.71 11.62
N THR A 30 -8.40 2.15 11.49
CA THR A 30 -7.21 2.62 12.20
C THR A 30 -6.78 3.99 11.69
N ALA A 31 -6.74 4.18 10.36
CA ALA A 31 -6.48 5.47 9.76
C ALA A 31 -7.44 6.55 10.30
N ARG A 32 -8.75 6.25 10.33
CA ARG A 32 -9.77 7.16 10.88
C ARG A 32 -9.54 7.48 12.36
N LYS A 33 -9.19 6.49 13.19
CA LYS A 33 -8.87 6.69 14.61
C LYS A 33 -7.65 7.59 14.82
N LEU A 34 -6.69 7.53 13.90
CA LEU A 34 -5.48 8.35 13.93
C LEU A 34 -5.66 9.73 13.28
N GLY A 35 -6.85 10.05 12.74
CA GLY A 35 -7.08 11.29 12.00
C GLY A 35 -6.34 11.36 10.65
N LEU A 36 -5.95 10.19 10.11
CA LEU A 36 -5.24 10.07 8.84
C LEU A 36 -6.19 9.65 7.72
N SER A 37 -5.86 10.02 6.48
CA SER A 37 -6.44 9.36 5.33
C SER A 37 -5.94 7.92 5.26
N THR A 38 -6.75 7.02 4.68
CA THR A 38 -6.33 5.63 4.52
C THR A 38 -5.08 5.52 3.65
N HIS A 39 -4.91 6.43 2.68
CA HIS A 39 -3.69 6.50 1.88
C HIS A 39 -2.47 6.83 2.73
N ALA A 40 -2.52 7.93 3.49
CA ALA A 40 -1.41 8.32 4.35
C ALA A 40 -1.02 7.23 5.34
N TYR A 41 -2.01 6.57 5.95
CA TYR A 41 -1.77 5.46 6.86
C TYR A 41 -1.09 4.26 6.18
N VAL A 42 -1.57 3.87 4.99
CA VAL A 42 -0.95 2.77 4.23
C VAL A 42 0.48 3.12 3.84
N GLN A 43 0.74 4.32 3.31
CA GLN A 43 2.08 4.74 2.93
C GLN A 43 3.05 4.77 4.13
N GLN A 44 2.59 5.19 5.31
CA GLN A 44 3.39 5.15 6.54
C GLN A 44 3.71 3.72 6.99
N GLN A 45 2.76 2.79 6.87
CA GLN A 45 2.97 1.41 7.30
C GLN A 45 3.81 0.58 6.34
N THR A 46 3.65 0.79 5.04
CA THR A 46 4.26 -0.09 4.04
C THR A 46 5.49 0.54 3.40
N GLY A 47 5.62 1.88 3.44
CA GLY A 47 6.60 2.62 2.66
C GLY A 47 6.28 2.69 1.16
N TRP A 48 5.16 2.12 0.71
CA TRP A 48 4.75 2.18 -0.69
C TRP A 48 4.26 3.58 -1.03
N LEU A 49 4.51 4.01 -2.26
CA LEU A 49 4.19 5.35 -2.73
C LEU A 49 2.94 5.33 -3.60
N LEU A 50 1.99 6.21 -3.30
CA LEU A 50 0.80 6.42 -4.12
C LEU A 50 1.14 7.31 -5.32
N TYR A 51 0.86 6.83 -6.53
CA TYR A 51 0.97 7.58 -7.77
C TYR A 51 -0.18 7.18 -8.71
N LYS A 52 -0.97 8.17 -9.17
CA LYS A 52 -2.15 7.96 -10.04
C LYS A 52 -3.08 6.85 -9.51
N GLU A 53 -3.46 6.92 -8.23
CA GLU A 53 -4.34 5.95 -7.55
C GLU A 53 -3.78 4.52 -7.38
N LEU A 54 -2.50 4.31 -7.71
CA LEU A 54 -1.82 3.02 -7.55
C LEU A 54 -0.62 3.13 -6.63
N TYR A 55 -0.35 2.08 -5.87
CA TYR A 55 0.77 1.97 -4.96
C TYR A 55 1.92 1.23 -5.62
N TYR A 56 3.10 1.80 -5.48
CA TYR A 56 4.35 1.23 -5.96
C TYR A 56 5.29 1.00 -4.78
N PRO A 57 6.04 -0.12 -4.75
CA PRO A 57 7.11 -0.29 -3.79
C PRO A 57 8.12 0.86 -3.92
N PRO A 58 8.78 1.29 -2.83
CA PRO A 58 9.73 2.41 -2.88
C PRO A 58 10.92 2.18 -3.81
N GLU A 59 11.26 0.92 -4.09
CA GLU A 59 12.32 0.51 -5.01
C GLU A 59 11.86 0.36 -6.46
N ALA A 60 10.55 0.44 -6.73
CA ALA A 60 10.06 0.41 -8.10
C ALA A 60 10.41 1.74 -8.78
N GLU A 61 11.09 1.68 -9.93
CA GLU A 61 11.19 2.83 -10.82
C GLU A 61 9.76 3.31 -11.10
N LYS A 62 9.45 4.54 -10.65
CA LYS A 62 8.15 5.14 -10.95
C LYS A 62 8.00 5.15 -12.48
N PRO A 63 6.89 4.65 -13.03
CA PRO A 63 6.65 4.71 -14.47
C PRO A 63 6.56 6.16 -14.96
#